data_AF-A0A1S1J5G3-F1
#
_entry.id   AF-A0A1S1J5G3-F1
#
_cell.length_a   1.000
_cell.length_b   1.000
_cell.length_c   1.000
_cell.angle_alpha   90.00
_cell.angle_beta   90.00
_cell.angle_gamma   90.00
#
_symmetry.space_group_name_H-M   'P 1'
#
loop_
_entity.id
_entity.type
_entity.pdbx_description
1 polymer ?
#
loop_
_entity_poly.entity_id
_entity_poly.type
_entity_poly.pdbx_seq_one_letter_code
_entity_poly.pdbx_strand_id
1 'polypeptide(L)'
;MILKYIPDGSLLIGLFVLFFLDFAFGVTKATLTKTIRKSEGFRKTFTKFIQYGGSIIIGMVLLNIKSVSDSKLGNQYSGVFGDFMIGIMIYIEVVSILENMEVIGNNNDFVRYFIRPVRRLITFQIKNLFSDSGNIITK
;
A
#
# COMPACT_ATOMS: atom_id res chain seq x y z
N MET A 1 22.86 -20.49 -6.23
CA MET A 1 21.85 -19.42 -6.27
C MET A 1 22.28 -18.35 -5.26
N ILE A 2 22.55 -17.11 -5.70
CA ILE A 2 23.11 -16.03 -4.83
C ILE A 2 22.03 -15.40 -3.94
N LEU A 3 20.75 -15.51 -4.33
CA LEU A 3 19.59 -15.07 -3.55
C LEU A 3 18.68 -16.27 -3.28
N LYS A 4 18.38 -16.52 -1.99
CA LYS A 4 17.45 -17.54 -1.51
C LYS A 4 15.99 -17.04 -1.44
N TYR A 5 15.79 -15.72 -1.35
CA TYR A 5 14.46 -15.12 -1.43
C TYR A 5 14.40 -14.10 -2.58
N ILE A 6 13.41 -14.28 -3.45
CA ILE A 6 13.01 -13.37 -4.52
C ILE A 6 11.48 -13.23 -4.40
N PRO A 7 10.94 -12.00 -4.36
CA PRO A 7 9.50 -11.82 -4.25
C PRO A 7 8.75 -12.34 -5.47
N ASP A 8 7.48 -12.69 -5.29
CA ASP A 8 6.62 -13.11 -6.39
C ASP A 8 6.51 -12.01 -7.47
N GLY A 9 6.85 -12.37 -8.71
CA GLY A 9 6.87 -11.43 -9.84
C GLY A 9 5.47 -10.92 -10.21
N SER A 10 4.42 -11.73 -10.04
CA SER A 10 3.05 -11.30 -10.29
C SER A 10 2.58 -10.28 -9.25
N LEU A 11 2.98 -10.44 -7.98
CA LEU A 11 2.73 -9.44 -6.93
C LEU A 11 3.44 -8.11 -7.23
N LEU A 12 4.69 -8.16 -7.69
CA LEU A 12 5.43 -6.95 -8.06
C LEU A 12 4.81 -6.22 -9.25
N ILE A 13 4.40 -6.96 -10.29
CA ILE A 13 3.69 -6.39 -11.45
C ILE A 13 2.34 -5.80 -11.02
N GLY A 14 1.58 -6.51 -10.20
CA GLY A 14 0.30 -6.03 -9.66
C GLY A 14 0.45 -4.75 -8.85
N LEU A 15 1.47 -4.68 -7.97
CA LEU A 15 1.80 -3.48 -7.22
C LEU A 15 2.14 -2.32 -8.15
N PHE A 16 2.96 -2.56 -9.18
CA PHE A 16 3.31 -1.53 -10.16
C PHE A 16 2.08 -1.00 -10.90
N VAL A 17 1.20 -1.89 -11.38
CA VAL A 17 -0.06 -1.48 -12.05
C VAL A 17 -0.94 -0.64 -11.13
N LEU A 18 -1.13 -1.06 -9.88
CA LEU A 18 -1.92 -0.31 -8.90
C LEU A 18 -1.30 1.04 -8.59
N PHE A 19 0.02 1.13 -8.54
CA PHE A 19 0.74 2.38 -8.33
C PHE A 19 0.49 3.38 -9.46
N PHE A 20 0.53 2.92 -10.72
CA PHE A 20 0.20 3.75 -11.88
C PHE A 20 -1.27 4.19 -11.86
N LEU A 21 -2.16 3.30 -11.44
CA LEU A 21 -3.57 3.59 -11.32
C LEU A 21 -3.85 4.64 -10.22
N ASP A 22 -3.23 4.50 -9.04
CA ASP A 22 -3.30 5.49 -7.95
C ASP A 22 -2.79 6.85 -8.42
N PHE A 23 -1.65 6.87 -9.13
CA PHE A 23 -1.13 8.10 -9.72
C PHE A 23 -2.12 8.75 -10.69
N ALA A 24 -2.71 7.97 -11.60
CA ALA A 24 -3.69 8.48 -12.58
C ALA A 24 -4.96 9.04 -11.90
N PHE A 25 -5.49 8.34 -10.90
CA PHE A 25 -6.64 8.82 -10.11
C PHE A 25 -6.28 10.04 -9.26
N GLY A 26 -5.10 10.06 -8.63
CA GLY A 26 -4.62 11.22 -7.87
C GLY A 26 -4.43 12.46 -8.74
N VAL A 27 -3.89 12.27 -9.95
CA VAL A 27 -3.77 13.28 -11.00
C VAL A 27 -5.14 13.81 -11.40
N THR A 28 -6.10 12.92 -11.68
CA THR A 28 -7.47 13.30 -12.09
C THR A 28 -8.18 14.07 -10.98
N LYS A 29 -8.11 13.59 -9.73
CA LYS A 29 -8.64 14.28 -8.55
C LYS A 29 -8.12 15.71 -8.46
N ALA A 30 -6.80 15.89 -8.51
CA ALA A 30 -6.17 17.21 -8.39
C ALA A 30 -6.59 18.18 -9.51
N THR A 31 -6.76 17.66 -10.73
CA THR A 31 -7.24 18.46 -11.87
C THR A 31 -8.69 18.93 -11.65
N LEU A 32 -9.58 18.03 -11.18
CA LEU A 32 -10.99 18.34 -10.98
C LEU A 32 -11.23 19.26 -9.76
N THR A 33 -10.46 19.11 -8.69
CA THR A 33 -10.61 19.93 -7.48
C THR A 33 -10.00 21.32 -7.61
N LYS A 34 -9.41 21.67 -8.76
CA LYS A 34 -8.71 22.96 -9.03
C LYS A 34 -7.68 23.35 -7.95
N THR A 35 -7.23 22.40 -7.15
CA THR A 35 -6.12 22.57 -6.22
C THR A 35 -4.87 22.71 -7.08
N ILE A 36 -4.37 23.94 -7.20
CA ILE A 36 -3.17 24.28 -7.97
C ILE A 36 -2.11 23.22 -7.67
N ARG A 37 -1.69 22.47 -8.70
CA ARG A 37 -0.59 21.52 -8.61
C ARG A 37 0.68 22.27 -8.24
N LYS A 38 0.91 22.45 -6.95
CA LYS A 38 2.28 22.51 -6.45
C LYS A 38 2.79 21.07 -6.47
N SER A 39 4.09 20.93 -6.65
CA SER A 39 4.88 19.69 -6.70
C SER A 39 4.55 18.61 -5.65
N GLU A 40 3.66 18.87 -4.70
CA GLU A 40 3.26 18.04 -3.58
C GLU A 40 2.59 16.71 -3.98
N GLY A 41 1.65 16.70 -4.93
CA GLY A 41 0.98 15.45 -5.36
C GLY A 41 1.94 14.47 -6.02
N PHE A 42 2.78 14.98 -6.93
CA PHE A 42 3.85 14.19 -7.56
C PHE A 42 4.91 13.75 -6.55
N ARG A 43 5.32 14.63 -5.63
CA ARG A 43 6.23 14.29 -4.53
C ARG A 43 5.66 13.18 -3.65
N LYS A 44 4.37 13.22 -3.33
CA LYS A 44 3.73 12.20 -2.50
C LYS A 44 3.77 10.83 -3.17
N THR A 45 3.42 10.74 -4.45
CA THR A 45 3.56 9.50 -5.21
C THR A 45 5.02 9.08 -5.29
N PHE A 46 5.95 9.96 -5.66
CA PHE A 46 7.37 9.60 -5.73
C PHE A 46 7.94 9.11 -4.39
N THR A 47 7.54 9.71 -3.28
CA THR A 47 7.91 9.25 -1.93
C THR A 47 7.37 7.85 -1.66
N LYS A 48 6.11 7.54 -2.00
CA LYS A 48 5.57 6.18 -1.89
C LYS A 48 6.39 5.18 -2.72
N PHE A 49 6.77 5.55 -3.95
CA PHE A 49 7.56 4.69 -4.83
C PHE A 49 8.90 4.33 -4.19
N ILE A 50 9.62 5.33 -3.68
CA ILE A 50 10.90 5.13 -2.98
C ILE A 50 10.71 4.32 -1.69
N GLN A 51 9.64 4.57 -0.93
CA GLN A 51 9.34 3.83 0.30
C GLN A 51 9.03 2.36 0.02
N TYR A 52 8.25 2.06 -1.01
CA TYR A 52 7.90 0.69 -1.39
C TYR A 52 9.10 -0.04 -1.98
N GLY A 53 9.79 0.57 -2.94
CA GLY A 53 11.01 -0.01 -3.52
C GLY A 53 12.08 -0.25 -2.45
N GLY A 54 12.32 0.74 -1.58
CA GLY A 54 13.25 0.63 -0.46
C GLY A 54 12.86 -0.48 0.52
N SER A 55 11.58 -0.58 0.89
CA SER A 55 11.08 -1.63 1.78
C SER A 55 11.21 -3.03 1.18
N ILE A 56 10.96 -3.18 -0.12
CA ILE A 56 11.14 -4.46 -0.84
C ILE A 56 12.62 -4.85 -0.85
N ILE A 57 13.52 -3.93 -1.18
CA ILE A 57 14.97 -4.20 -1.19
C ILE A 57 15.47 -4.56 0.21
N ILE A 58 15.08 -3.80 1.24
CA ILE A 58 15.43 -4.09 2.64
C ILE A 58 14.90 -5.48 3.04
N GLY A 59 13.64 -5.80 2.71
CA GLY A 59 13.04 -7.11 2.95
C GLY A 59 13.84 -8.23 2.27
N MET A 60 14.22 -8.04 1.00
CA MET A 60 15.06 -9.00 0.28
C MET A 60 16.40 -9.21 0.99
N VAL A 61 17.09 -8.15 1.40
CA VAL A 61 18.38 -8.25 2.10
C VAL A 61 18.23 -8.99 3.43
N LEU A 62 17.25 -8.61 4.26
CA LEU A 62 17.02 -9.23 5.57
C LEU A 62 16.70 -10.72 5.46
N LEU A 63 15.84 -11.09 4.51
CA LEU A 63 15.45 -12.49 4.29
C LEU A 63 16.60 -13.33 3.74
N ASN A 64 17.46 -12.74 2.91
CA ASN A 64 18.65 -13.42 2.42
C ASN A 64 19.71 -13.59 3.52
N ILE A 65 19.97 -12.59 4.37
CA ILE A 65 20.87 -12.71 5.54
C ILE A 65 20.37 -13.80 6.51
N LYS A 66 19.08 -13.79 6.83
CA LYS A 66 18.47 -14.78 7.74
C LYS A 66 18.64 -16.22 7.24
N SER A 67 18.60 -16.40 5.92
CA SER A 67 18.75 -17.71 5.29
C SER A 67 20.19 -18.27 5.32
N VAL A 68 21.17 -17.43 5.67
CA VAL A 68 22.57 -17.81 5.96
C VAL A 68 22.72 -18.26 7.42
N SER A 69 21.87 -17.81 8.32
CA SER A 69 21.93 -18.08 9.77
C SER A 69 21.37 -19.44 10.22
N ASP A 70 21.07 -20.35 9.29
CA ASP A 70 20.57 -21.73 9.51
C ASP A 70 19.36 -21.90 10.47
N SER A 71 18.63 -20.82 10.74
CA SER A 71 17.44 -20.87 11.61
C SER A 71 16.27 -21.53 10.85
N LYS A 72 15.75 -22.65 11.38
CA LYS A 72 14.61 -23.39 10.78
C LYS A 72 13.35 -22.53 10.63
N LEU A 73 13.05 -21.68 11.61
CA LEU A 73 11.96 -20.70 11.53
C LEU A 73 12.24 -19.59 10.50
N GLY A 74 13.50 -19.32 10.18
CA GLY A 74 13.85 -18.31 9.20
C GLY A 74 13.56 -18.70 7.78
N ASN A 75 13.76 -19.96 7.44
CA ASN A 75 13.58 -20.46 6.08
C ASN A 75 12.11 -20.74 5.75
N GLN A 76 11.26 -21.05 6.75
CA GLN A 76 9.86 -21.40 6.51
C GLN A 76 8.94 -20.17 6.37
N TYR A 77 9.24 -19.08 7.07
CA TYR A 77 8.39 -17.88 7.09
C TYR A 77 8.93 -16.74 6.23
N SER A 78 10.14 -16.85 5.67
CA SER A 78 10.74 -15.78 4.87
C SER A 78 9.95 -15.46 3.61
N GLY A 79 9.57 -16.48 2.84
CA GLY A 79 8.76 -16.32 1.62
C GLY A 79 7.42 -15.64 1.91
N VAL A 80 6.69 -16.19 2.87
CA VAL A 80 5.40 -15.67 3.31
C VAL A 80 5.51 -14.24 3.82
N PHE A 81 6.56 -13.91 4.58
CA PHE A 81 6.74 -12.57 5.11
C PHE A 81 6.96 -11.52 4.01
N GLY A 82 7.80 -11.83 3.02
CA GLY A 82 8.09 -10.89 1.96
C GLY A 82 6.91 -10.70 0.99
N ASP A 83 6.19 -11.76 0.65
CA ASP A 83 4.97 -11.66 -0.17
C ASP A 83 3.85 -10.95 0.59
N PHE A 84 3.74 -11.19 1.91
CA PHE A 84 2.81 -10.49 2.78
C PHE A 84 3.09 -8.98 2.83
N MET A 85 4.35 -8.57 2.90
CA MET A 85 4.73 -7.15 2.84
C MET A 85 4.26 -6.50 1.54
N ILE A 86 4.43 -7.17 0.39
CA ILE A 86 3.95 -6.66 -0.90
C ILE A 86 2.42 -6.62 -0.92
N GLY A 87 1.75 -7.63 -0.35
CA GLY A 87 0.30 -7.66 -0.17
C GLY A 87 -0.22 -6.45 0.62
N ILE A 88 0.48 -6.03 1.68
CA ILE A 88 0.15 -4.81 2.42
C ILE A 88 0.29 -3.57 1.53
N MET A 89 1.35 -3.45 0.74
CA MET A 89 1.54 -2.31 -0.18
C MET A 89 0.42 -2.24 -1.22
N ILE A 90 0.06 -3.38 -1.82
CA ILE A 90 -1.08 -3.52 -2.72
C ILE A 90 -2.38 -3.04 -2.05
N TYR A 91 -2.63 -3.49 -0.83
CA TYR A 91 -3.80 -3.08 -0.05
C TYR A 91 -3.84 -1.56 0.16
N ILE A 92 -2.70 -0.94 0.50
CA ILE A 92 -2.61 0.51 0.72
C ILE A 92 -2.96 1.27 -0.58
N GLU A 93 -2.46 0.80 -1.73
CA GLU A 93 -2.78 1.45 -3.01
C GLU A 93 -4.25 1.29 -3.41
N VAL A 94 -4.87 0.13 -3.16
CA VAL A 94 -6.31 -0.05 -3.39
C VAL A 94 -7.12 0.95 -2.55
N VAL A 95 -6.80 1.13 -1.27
CA VAL A 95 -7.48 2.11 -0.41
C VAL A 95 -7.27 3.54 -0.94
N SER A 96 -6.07 3.88 -1.38
CA SER A 96 -5.71 5.18 -1.97
C SER A 96 -6.52 5.47 -3.23
N ILE A 97 -6.66 4.48 -4.13
CA ILE A 97 -7.47 4.58 -5.34
C ILE A 97 -8.94 4.84 -5.00
N LEU A 98 -9.52 4.06 -4.07
CA LEU A 98 -10.92 4.23 -3.66
C LEU A 98 -11.16 5.63 -3.05
N GLU A 99 -10.18 6.17 -2.31
CA GLU A 99 -10.26 7.55 -1.81
C GLU A 99 -10.28 8.58 -2.95
N ASN A 100 -9.43 8.39 -3.95
CA ASN A 100 -9.38 9.29 -5.09
C ASN A 100 -10.67 9.20 -5.94
N MET A 101 -11.20 8.01 -6.16
CA MET A 101 -12.49 7.78 -6.83
C MET A 101 -13.65 8.47 -6.12
N GLU A 102 -13.68 8.45 -4.79
CA GLU A 102 -14.74 9.11 -4.03
C GLU A 102 -14.73 10.63 -4.20
N VAL A 103 -13.55 11.25 -4.28
CA VAL A 103 -13.44 12.69 -4.49
C VAL A 103 -13.82 13.07 -5.92
N ILE A 104 -13.40 12.28 -6.91
CA ILE A 104 -13.69 12.52 -8.33
C ILE A 104 -15.20 12.43 -8.61
N GLY A 105 -15.85 11.38 -8.09
CA GLY A 105 -17.25 11.08 -8.36
C GLY A 105 -18.19 11.40 -7.21
N ASN A 106 -17.93 12.46 -6.42
CA ASN A 106 -18.70 12.77 -5.21
C ASN A 106 -20.24 12.80 -5.42
N ASN A 107 -20.70 13.16 -6.62
CA ASN A 107 -22.12 13.23 -7.00
C ASN A 107 -22.60 12.00 -7.82
N ASN A 108 -21.81 10.94 -7.93
CA ASN A 108 -22.16 9.73 -8.68
C ASN A 108 -22.77 8.66 -7.76
N ASP A 109 -23.90 8.09 -8.17
CA ASP A 109 -24.58 6.99 -7.44
C ASP A 109 -23.67 5.77 -7.25
N PHE A 110 -22.82 5.45 -8.22
CA PHE A 110 -21.84 4.38 -8.08
C PHE A 110 -20.86 4.64 -6.93
N VAL A 111 -20.39 5.88 -6.78
CA VAL A 111 -19.52 6.24 -5.67
C VAL A 111 -20.26 6.15 -4.34
N ARG A 112 -21.53 6.60 -4.32
CA ARG A 112 -22.37 6.60 -3.13
C ARG A 112 -22.67 5.19 -2.63
N TYR A 113 -23.04 4.27 -3.52
CA TYR A 113 -23.54 2.94 -3.16
C TYR A 113 -22.52 1.82 -3.24
N PHE A 114 -21.41 2.02 -3.96
CA PHE A 114 -20.37 0.98 -4.09
C PHE A 114 -19.04 1.42 -3.48
N ILE A 115 -18.43 2.49 -3.98
CA ILE A 115 -17.07 2.89 -3.57
C ILE A 115 -16.99 3.26 -2.08
N ARG A 116 -17.94 4.07 -1.58
CA ARG A 116 -17.98 4.47 -0.17
C ARG A 116 -18.12 3.29 0.80
N PRO A 117 -19.11 2.38 0.62
CA PRO A 117 -19.23 1.19 1.47
C PRO A 117 -17.99 0.30 1.40
N VAL A 118 -17.48 0.01 0.21
CA VAL A 118 -16.30 -0.85 0.03
C VAL A 118 -15.08 -0.26 0.73
N ARG A 119 -14.80 1.04 0.52
CA ARG A 119 -13.70 1.73 1.21
C ARG A 119 -13.86 1.66 2.72
N ARG A 120 -15.06 1.89 3.25
CA ARG A 120 -15.34 1.82 4.69
C ARG A 120 -15.11 0.41 5.22
N LEU A 121 -15.60 -0.64 4.56
CA LEU A 121 -15.39 -2.02 4.99
C LEU A 121 -13.91 -2.38 5.04
N ILE A 122 -13.17 -2.03 4.00
CA ILE A 122 -11.74 -2.34 3.88
C ILE A 122 -10.94 -1.57 4.95
N THR A 123 -11.30 -0.33 5.25
CA THR A 123 -10.60 0.52 6.25
C THR A 123 -11.11 0.36 7.69
N PHE A 124 -12.24 -0.31 7.89
CA PHE A 124 -12.90 -0.46 9.19
C PHE A 124 -11.99 -1.10 10.24
N GLN A 125 -11.24 -2.13 9.83
CA GLN A 125 -10.32 -2.83 10.73
C GLN A 125 -9.12 -1.97 11.13
N ILE A 126 -8.59 -1.15 10.21
CA ILE A 126 -7.47 -0.25 10.48
C ILE A 126 -7.86 0.83 11.49
N LYS A 127 -9.06 1.41 11.34
CA LYS A 127 -9.50 2.50 12.20
C LYS A 127 -9.74 2.03 13.64
N ASN A 128 -10.26 0.82 13.82
CA ASN A 128 -10.45 0.23 15.15
C ASN A 128 -9.12 -0.15 15.81
N LEU A 129 -8.13 -0.65 15.04
CA LEU A 129 -6.78 -0.96 15.55
C LEU A 129 -6.05 0.27 16.13
N PHE A 130 -6.16 1.43 15.47
CA PHE A 130 -5.53 2.67 15.95
C PHE A 130 -6.37 3.43 17.00
N SER A 131 -7.68 3.18 17.07
CA SER A 131 -8.56 3.82 18.06
C SER A 131 -8.32 3.30 19.48
N ASP A 132 -7.94 2.03 19.64
CA ASP A 132 -7.65 1.43 20.96
C ASP A 132 -6.28 1.84 21.53
N SER A 133 -5.36 2.28 20.67
CA SER A 133 -4.03 2.75 21.11
C SER A 133 -4.07 4.16 21.71
N GLY A 134 -5.17 4.90 21.52
CA GLY A 134 -5.38 6.24 22.08
C GLY A 134 -5.98 6.26 23.49
N ASN A 135 -6.41 5.11 24.02
CA ASN A 135 -7.16 5.05 25.29
C ASN A 135 -6.35 4.48 26.48
N ILE A 136 -5.05 4.20 26.28
CA ILE A 136 -4.17 3.64 27.32
C ILE A 136 -3.37 4.75 28.06
N ILE A 137 -3.38 5.99 27.56
CA ILE A 137 -2.64 7.12 28.19
C ILE A 137 -3.48 7.90 29.22
N THR A 138 -4.76 7.56 29.39
CA THR A 138 -5.65 8.21 30.38
C THR A 138 -6.35 7.19 31.27
N LYS A 139 -5.58 6.39 32.00
CA LYS A 139 -5.99 5.83 33.29
C LYS A 139 -4.81 5.75 34.23
#